data_AF-A0A0L0M723-F1
#
_entry.id   AF-A0A0L0M723-F1
#
_cell.length_a   1.000
_cell.length_b   1.000
_cell.length_c   1.000
_cell.angle_alpha   90.00
_cell.angle_beta   90.00
_cell.angle_gamma   90.00
#
_symmetry.space_group_name_H-M   'P 1'
#
loop_
_entity.id
_entity.type
_entity.pdbx_description
1 polymer ?
#
loop_
_entity_poly.entity_id
_entity_poly.type
_entity_poly.pdbx_seq_one_letter_code
_entity_poly.pdbx_strand_id
1 'polypeptide(L)'
;MDRLADLGVKPGEPVQFKKTDGPLLDAGLADGRERLVTVPSNAITRNGWTWFGDDVGVYGTDYMLRAYLARRMQATGTKEGEVRPVARVDSEGHTLNGANHYVMHFAPNQLPPVRGFWSLTAYTKDGALSGGKRVRISLNDHDRLKKNRDGSVDLYVSADSPGRAHAANWLPAPDGDFQLTMRLYAPKPEATDGSWTPPSVMRQ
;
A
#
# COMPACT_ATOMS: atom_id res chain seq x y z
N MET A 1 5.48 -30.14 -3.49
CA MET A 1 5.07 -30.56 -2.13
C MET A 1 6.11 -31.48 -1.51
N ASP A 2 6.93 -32.15 -2.31
CA ASP A 2 7.95 -33.11 -1.86
C ASP A 2 8.95 -32.55 -0.84
N ARG A 3 9.30 -31.26 -0.92
CA ARG A 3 10.25 -30.63 0.02
C ARG A 3 9.79 -30.62 1.49
N LEU A 4 8.50 -30.67 1.76
CA LEU A 4 7.98 -30.68 3.14
C LEU A 4 7.61 -32.10 3.60
N ALA A 5 7.57 -33.07 2.68
CA ALA A 5 7.25 -34.46 3.00
C ALA A 5 8.32 -35.09 3.90
N ASP A 6 9.59 -34.72 3.72
CA ASP A 6 10.72 -35.13 4.57
C ASP A 6 10.57 -34.65 6.02
N LEU A 7 9.80 -33.57 6.24
CA LEU A 7 9.44 -33.04 7.55
C LEU A 7 8.07 -33.57 8.04
N GLY A 8 7.50 -34.58 7.37
CA GLY A 8 6.22 -35.16 7.78
C GLY A 8 5.00 -34.27 7.49
N VAL A 9 5.11 -33.31 6.55
CA VAL A 9 3.97 -32.50 6.08
C VAL A 9 3.49 -33.05 4.74
N LYS A 10 2.32 -33.68 4.73
CA LYS A 10 1.71 -34.27 3.54
C LYS A 10 0.25 -33.83 3.39
N PRO A 11 -0.26 -33.69 2.15
CA PRO A 11 -1.67 -33.38 1.93
C PRO A 11 -2.60 -34.42 2.58
N GLY A 12 -3.59 -33.96 3.33
CA GLY A 12 -4.61 -34.83 3.94
C GLY A 12 -4.19 -35.60 5.19
N GLU A 13 -2.95 -35.44 5.66
CA GLU A 13 -2.43 -36.11 6.86
C GLU A 13 -2.13 -35.09 7.98
N PRO A 14 -2.31 -35.45 9.27
CA PRO A 14 -1.79 -34.64 10.37
C PRO A 14 -0.27 -34.51 10.26
N VAL A 15 0.25 -33.32 10.59
CA VAL A 15 1.70 -33.06 10.58
C VAL A 15 2.44 -34.00 11.55
N GLN A 16 3.49 -34.66 11.05
CA GLN A 16 4.27 -35.66 11.79
C GLN A 16 5.68 -35.16 12.15
N PHE A 17 5.80 -33.98 12.75
CA PHE A 17 7.10 -33.48 13.23
C PHE A 17 7.67 -34.37 14.34
N LYS A 18 8.98 -34.62 14.30
CA LYS A 18 9.72 -35.30 15.36
C LYS A 18 10.18 -34.28 16.39
N LYS A 19 10.34 -34.71 17.65
CA LYS A 19 10.91 -33.85 18.71
C LYS A 19 12.31 -33.32 18.34
N THR A 20 13.06 -34.09 17.56
CA THR A 20 14.40 -33.72 17.06
C THR A 20 14.39 -32.63 15.99
N ASP A 21 13.23 -32.32 15.39
CA ASP A 21 13.12 -31.34 14.30
C ASP A 21 13.11 -29.90 14.80
N GLY A 22 12.95 -29.67 16.11
CA GLY A 22 12.84 -28.34 16.72
C GLY A 22 13.89 -27.34 16.23
N PRO A 23 15.20 -27.62 16.34
CA PRO A 23 16.25 -26.71 15.87
C PRO A 23 16.16 -26.38 14.37
N LEU A 24 15.74 -27.35 13.55
CA LEU A 24 15.60 -27.15 12.11
C LEU A 24 14.38 -26.27 11.78
N LEU A 25 13.26 -26.46 12.49
CA LEU A 25 12.07 -25.63 12.36
C LEU A 25 12.36 -24.18 12.77
N ASP A 26 13.06 -23.98 13.90
CA ASP A 26 13.44 -22.65 14.38
C ASP A 26 14.36 -21.92 13.39
N ALA A 27 15.37 -22.62 12.86
CA ALA A 27 16.27 -22.06 11.85
C ALA A 27 15.52 -21.70 10.56
N GLY A 28 14.63 -22.58 10.07
CA GLY A 28 13.83 -22.32 8.88
C GLY A 28 12.85 -21.16 9.05
N LEU A 29 12.25 -21.01 10.24
CA LEU A 29 11.40 -19.87 10.59
C LEU A 29 12.19 -18.56 10.63
N ALA A 30 13.40 -18.57 11.20
CA ALA A 30 14.27 -17.40 11.25
C ALA A 30 14.70 -16.96 9.85
N ASP A 31 15.20 -17.88 9.03
CA ASP A 31 15.57 -17.63 7.63
C ASP A 31 14.37 -17.12 6.80
N GLY A 32 13.20 -17.75 6.94
CA GLY A 32 11.99 -17.30 6.28
C GLY A 32 11.60 -15.87 6.68
N ARG A 33 11.73 -15.50 7.97
CA ARG A 33 11.45 -14.13 8.43
C ARG A 33 12.44 -13.12 7.86
N GLU A 34 13.73 -13.49 7.79
CA GLU A 34 14.76 -12.64 7.21
C GLU A 34 14.47 -12.38 5.72
N ARG A 35 14.12 -13.41 4.95
CA ARG A 35 13.76 -13.24 3.52
C ARG A 35 12.55 -12.32 3.30
N LEU A 36 11.63 -12.26 4.26
CA LEU A 36 10.44 -11.41 4.19
C LEU A 36 10.69 -9.93 4.52
N VAL A 37 11.92 -9.55 4.91
CA VAL A 37 12.26 -8.14 5.09
C VAL A 37 12.54 -7.44 3.76
N THR A 38 13.04 -8.19 2.77
CA THR A 38 13.39 -7.70 1.45
C THR A 38 12.13 -7.48 0.60
N VAL A 39 12.02 -6.30 0.00
CA VAL A 39 10.95 -6.00 -0.97
C VAL A 39 11.14 -6.89 -2.20
N PRO A 40 10.11 -7.63 -2.65
CA PRO A 40 10.21 -8.47 -3.84
C PRO A 40 10.59 -7.65 -5.09
N SER A 41 11.35 -8.26 -6.00
CA SER A 41 11.92 -7.59 -7.18
C SER A 41 10.88 -7.09 -8.19
N ASN A 42 9.66 -7.63 -8.16
CA ASN A 42 8.55 -7.17 -8.99
C ASN A 42 7.81 -5.94 -8.40
N ALA A 43 8.27 -5.40 -7.27
CA ALA A 43 7.76 -4.15 -6.75
C ALA A 43 8.13 -2.99 -7.68
N ILE A 44 7.14 -2.15 -7.98
CA ILE A 44 7.33 -0.92 -8.74
C ILE A 44 7.44 0.23 -7.73
N THR A 45 8.51 1.03 -7.84
CA THR A 45 8.71 2.22 -7.00
C THR A 45 8.87 3.47 -7.85
N ARG A 46 8.00 4.45 -7.65
CA ARG A 46 8.01 5.78 -8.32
C ARG A 46 7.44 6.84 -7.38
N ASN A 47 8.02 8.03 -7.37
CA ASN A 47 7.49 9.19 -6.62
C ASN A 47 7.25 8.94 -5.11
N GLY A 48 8.05 8.06 -4.49
CA GLY A 48 7.87 7.65 -3.08
C GLY A 48 6.78 6.59 -2.85
N TRP A 49 6.08 6.16 -3.89
CA TRP A 49 5.07 5.10 -3.87
C TRP A 49 5.66 3.76 -4.27
N THR A 50 5.26 2.71 -3.57
CA THR A 50 5.56 1.31 -3.92
C THR A 50 4.27 0.52 -4.10
N TRP A 51 4.16 -0.24 -5.19
CA TRP A 51 3.04 -1.17 -5.45
C TRP A 51 3.51 -2.41 -6.20
N PHE A 52 2.58 -3.34 -6.41
CA PHE A 52 2.82 -4.59 -7.11
C PHE A 52 1.71 -4.78 -8.14
N GLY A 53 2.09 -5.16 -9.36
CA GLY A 53 1.16 -5.41 -10.47
C GLY A 53 1.17 -6.87 -10.87
N ASP A 54 2.26 -7.30 -11.53
CA ASP A 54 2.38 -8.66 -12.06
C ASP A 54 2.48 -9.73 -10.97
N ASP A 55 1.94 -10.91 -11.28
CA ASP A 55 1.90 -12.13 -10.46
C ASP A 55 1.16 -12.03 -9.11
N VAL A 56 0.73 -10.83 -8.71
CA VAL A 56 -0.08 -10.62 -7.52
C VAL A 56 -1.43 -11.30 -7.67
N GLY A 57 -1.81 -12.11 -6.67
CA GLY A 57 -3.02 -12.92 -6.70
C GLY A 57 -2.97 -14.13 -7.65
N VAL A 58 -1.96 -14.22 -8.52
CA VAL A 58 -1.70 -15.34 -9.44
C VAL A 58 -0.27 -15.86 -9.23
N TYR A 59 0.08 -16.12 -7.97
CA TYR A 59 1.47 -16.32 -7.55
C TYR A 59 2.17 -17.55 -8.15
N GLY A 60 1.43 -18.52 -8.70
CA GLY A 60 2.00 -19.81 -9.11
C GLY A 60 2.81 -20.45 -7.98
N THR A 61 4.11 -20.68 -8.23
CA THR A 61 5.09 -21.21 -7.28
C THR A 61 5.97 -20.14 -6.64
N ASP A 62 5.70 -18.85 -6.85
CA ASP A 62 6.36 -17.75 -6.13
C ASP A 62 5.79 -17.64 -4.71
N TYR A 63 6.21 -18.58 -3.87
CA TYR A 63 5.85 -18.59 -2.46
C TYR A 63 6.42 -17.39 -1.70
N MET A 64 7.49 -16.76 -2.20
CA MET A 64 8.09 -15.62 -1.54
C MET A 64 7.25 -14.36 -1.71
N LEU A 65 6.81 -14.06 -2.94
CA LEU A 65 5.87 -12.98 -3.20
C LEU A 65 4.58 -13.19 -2.42
N ARG A 66 4.02 -14.40 -2.45
CA ARG A 66 2.79 -14.74 -1.71
C ARG A 66 2.95 -14.51 -0.21
N ALA A 67 4.04 -14.99 0.40
CA ALA A 67 4.30 -14.83 1.82
C ALA A 67 4.59 -13.37 2.21
N TYR A 68 5.32 -12.63 1.36
CA TYR A 68 5.61 -11.21 1.57
C TYR A 68 4.32 -10.39 1.60
N LEU A 69 3.46 -10.54 0.58
CA LEU A 69 2.20 -9.80 0.52
C LEU A 69 1.24 -10.22 1.64
N ALA A 70 1.14 -11.50 1.96
CA ALA A 70 0.31 -11.96 3.08
C ALA A 70 0.73 -11.32 4.43
N ARG A 71 2.03 -11.06 4.61
CA ARG A 71 2.56 -10.44 5.84
C ARG A 71 2.50 -8.92 5.84
N ARG A 72 2.81 -8.28 4.71
CA ARG A 72 3.02 -6.83 4.62
C ARG A 72 1.83 -6.06 4.02
N MET A 73 1.04 -6.70 3.16
CA MET A 73 -0.06 -6.09 2.42
C MET A 73 -1.23 -7.06 2.29
N GLN A 74 -1.88 -7.32 3.43
CA GLN A 74 -2.99 -8.28 3.51
C GLN A 74 -4.08 -7.98 2.48
N ALA A 75 -4.67 -9.03 1.91
CA ALA A 75 -5.74 -8.94 0.91
C ALA A 75 -5.36 -8.03 -0.29
N THR A 76 -4.13 -8.15 -0.80
CA THR A 76 -3.78 -7.56 -2.11
C THR A 76 -4.42 -8.41 -3.21
N GLY A 77 -5.26 -7.78 -4.04
CA GLY A 77 -5.91 -8.42 -5.18
C GLY A 77 -5.01 -8.49 -6.42
N THR A 78 -5.50 -9.11 -7.49
CA THR A 78 -4.81 -9.06 -8.79
C THR A 78 -4.80 -7.64 -9.35
N LYS A 79 -3.87 -7.33 -10.26
CA LYS A 79 -3.78 -6.00 -10.89
C LYS A 79 -5.04 -5.60 -11.64
N GLU A 80 -5.86 -6.55 -12.10
CA GLU A 80 -7.15 -6.27 -12.74
C GLU A 80 -8.25 -5.89 -11.73
N GLY A 81 -8.14 -6.40 -10.50
CA GLY A 81 -9.11 -6.16 -9.43
C GLY A 81 -8.79 -4.92 -8.60
N GLU A 82 -7.56 -4.83 -8.08
CA GLU A 82 -7.11 -3.73 -7.23
C GLU A 82 -5.60 -3.51 -7.38
N VAL A 83 -5.19 -2.27 -7.66
CA VAL A 83 -3.80 -1.83 -7.48
C VAL A 83 -3.71 -0.96 -6.22
N ARG A 84 -2.70 -1.23 -5.38
CA ARG A 84 -2.54 -0.59 -4.07
C ARG A 84 -1.16 0.05 -3.87
N PRO A 85 -0.95 1.28 -4.37
CA PRO A 85 0.24 2.05 -4.06
C PRO A 85 0.28 2.50 -2.60
N VAL A 86 1.45 2.33 -1.99
CA VAL A 86 1.73 2.77 -0.61
C VAL A 86 2.93 3.72 -0.62
N ALA A 87 2.75 4.92 -0.06
CA ALA A 87 3.84 5.85 0.19
C ALA A 87 4.16 5.93 1.68
N ARG A 88 5.46 5.92 2.01
CA ARG A 88 5.99 6.08 3.37
C ARG A 88 6.92 7.27 3.51
N VAL A 89 7.28 7.88 2.39
CA VAL A 89 8.20 9.00 2.30
C VAL A 89 7.61 10.12 1.45
N ASP A 90 8.06 11.34 1.67
CA ASP A 90 7.78 12.48 0.80
C ASP A 90 8.71 12.52 -0.42
N SER A 91 8.56 13.56 -1.24
CA SER A 91 9.34 13.80 -2.48
C SER A 91 10.86 13.86 -2.26
N GLU A 92 11.31 14.16 -1.05
CA GLU A 92 12.72 14.25 -0.69
C GLU A 92 13.23 12.98 0.00
N GLY A 93 12.37 11.97 0.17
CA GLY A 93 12.73 10.70 0.79
C GLY A 93 12.62 10.70 2.32
N HIS A 94 12.12 11.77 2.94
CA HIS A 94 11.90 11.80 4.38
C HIS A 94 10.63 11.05 4.76
N THR A 95 10.64 10.34 5.90
CA THR A 95 9.46 9.66 6.43
C THR A 95 8.27 10.60 6.55
N LEU A 96 7.10 10.16 6.08
CA LEU A 96 5.85 10.87 6.25
C LEU A 96 5.47 10.93 7.74
N ASN A 97 5.26 12.13 8.27
CA ASN A 97 4.98 12.36 9.68
C ASN A 97 3.96 13.50 9.85
N GLY A 98 2.95 13.27 10.70
CA GLY A 98 1.82 14.18 10.92
C GLY A 98 2.17 15.56 11.47
N ALA A 99 3.42 15.76 11.92
CA ALA A 99 3.95 17.08 12.28
C ALA A 99 4.15 18.01 11.07
N ASN A 100 3.95 17.52 9.84
CA ASN A 100 4.10 18.30 8.61
C ASN A 100 2.80 18.35 7.81
N HIS A 101 2.75 19.30 6.87
CA HIS A 101 1.71 19.42 5.87
C HIS A 101 2.22 18.90 4.53
N TYR A 102 1.37 18.18 3.80
CA TYR A 102 1.72 17.64 2.50
C TYR A 102 0.66 17.97 1.45
N VAL A 103 1.10 18.10 0.21
CA VAL A 103 0.26 18.29 -0.96
C VAL A 103 0.58 17.21 -2.00
N MET A 104 -0.47 16.60 -2.54
CA MET A 104 -0.40 15.77 -3.74
C MET A 104 -1.10 16.50 -4.88
N HIS A 105 -0.34 16.93 -5.88
CA HIS A 105 -0.86 17.63 -7.04
C HIS A 105 -1.15 16.67 -8.20
N PHE A 106 -2.43 16.51 -8.54
CA PHE A 106 -2.84 15.81 -9.74
C PHE A 106 -3.05 16.81 -10.88
N ALA A 107 -2.22 16.73 -11.91
CA ALA A 107 -2.37 17.53 -13.11
C ALA A 107 -3.76 17.32 -13.78
N PRO A 108 -4.20 18.23 -14.67
CA PRO A 108 -5.48 18.08 -15.35
C PRO A 108 -5.60 16.73 -16.06
N ASN A 109 -6.72 16.03 -15.84
CA ASN A 109 -6.99 14.69 -16.38
C ASN A 109 -6.00 13.60 -15.93
N GLN A 110 -5.28 13.78 -14.82
CA GLN A 110 -4.32 12.81 -14.26
C GLN A 110 -4.77 12.23 -12.91
N LEU A 111 -6.05 12.34 -12.54
CA LEU A 111 -6.61 11.57 -11.43
C LEU A 111 -6.49 10.05 -11.70
N PRO A 112 -6.50 9.21 -10.64
CA PRO A 112 -6.29 7.76 -10.81
C PRO A 112 -7.19 7.13 -11.88
N PRO A 113 -6.62 6.44 -12.89
CA PRO A 113 -7.38 5.90 -14.00
C PRO A 113 -8.04 4.57 -13.60
N VAL A 114 -9.29 4.65 -13.18
CA VAL A 114 -10.10 3.51 -12.70
C VAL A 114 -11.40 3.36 -13.48
N ARG A 115 -11.96 2.15 -13.48
CA ARG A 115 -13.33 1.87 -13.93
C ARG A 115 -14.33 1.79 -12.77
N GLY A 116 -13.85 1.41 -11.58
CA GLY A 116 -14.66 1.38 -10.37
C GLY A 116 -14.61 2.73 -9.66
N PHE A 117 -13.64 2.87 -8.76
CA PHE A 117 -13.41 4.07 -7.96
C PHE A 117 -11.98 4.05 -7.42
N TRP A 118 -11.51 5.16 -6.84
CA TRP A 118 -10.25 5.17 -6.11
C TRP A 118 -10.42 5.73 -4.71
N SER A 119 -9.52 5.36 -3.80
CA SER A 119 -9.49 5.94 -2.46
C SER A 119 -8.06 6.23 -2.02
N LEU A 120 -7.90 7.24 -1.16
CA LEU A 120 -6.67 7.58 -0.47
C LEU A 120 -6.94 7.59 1.04
N THR A 121 -6.14 6.87 1.81
CA THR A 121 -6.29 6.75 3.26
C THR A 121 -4.94 6.88 3.95
N ALA A 122 -4.92 7.60 5.08
CA ALA A 122 -3.73 7.73 5.92
C ALA A 122 -3.82 6.76 7.12
N TYR A 123 -2.90 5.81 7.14
CA TYR A 123 -2.74 4.81 8.22
C TYR A 123 -1.54 5.17 9.09
N THR A 124 -1.55 4.77 10.36
CA THR A 124 -0.34 4.81 11.19
C THR A 124 0.78 4.01 10.55
N LYS A 125 2.04 4.22 10.96
CA LYS A 125 3.18 3.42 10.46
C LYS A 125 2.98 1.90 10.58
N ASP A 126 2.18 1.46 11.55
CA ASP A 126 1.88 0.05 11.82
C ASP A 126 0.68 -0.49 11.01
N GLY A 127 0.08 0.35 10.16
CA GLY A 127 -1.02 -0.02 9.27
C GLY A 127 -2.42 0.05 9.89
N ALA A 128 -2.56 0.63 11.09
CA ALA A 128 -3.86 0.85 11.71
C ALA A 128 -4.49 2.16 11.22
N LEU A 129 -5.82 2.23 11.24
CA LEU A 129 -6.49 3.54 11.22
C LEU A 129 -6.15 4.22 12.55
N SER A 130 -5.61 5.43 12.51
CA SER A 130 -5.38 6.18 13.75
C SER A 130 -6.70 6.35 14.50
N GLY A 131 -6.62 6.24 15.82
CA GLY A 131 -7.76 6.37 16.72
C GLY A 131 -8.33 7.79 16.76
N GLY A 132 -9.48 7.93 17.43
CA GLY A 132 -10.19 9.19 17.60
C GLY A 132 -11.30 9.43 16.57
N LYS A 133 -12.13 10.44 16.84
CA LYS A 133 -13.19 10.88 15.91
C LYS A 133 -12.57 11.77 14.84
N ARG A 134 -12.10 11.18 13.74
CA ARG A 134 -11.72 11.96 12.55
C ARG A 134 -12.95 12.33 11.75
N VAL A 135 -12.98 13.56 11.26
CA VAL A 135 -14.06 14.07 10.38
C VAL A 135 -14.13 13.31 9.04
N ARG A 136 -13.02 12.66 8.66
CA ARG A 136 -12.86 11.91 7.42
C ARG A 136 -11.74 10.89 7.59
N ILE A 137 -11.93 9.70 7.01
CA ILE A 137 -10.95 8.61 7.03
C ILE A 137 -10.27 8.43 5.67
N SER A 138 -10.96 8.77 4.58
CA SER A 138 -10.46 8.66 3.21
C SER A 138 -10.94 9.80 2.32
N LEU A 139 -10.18 10.10 1.27
CA LEU A 139 -10.65 10.81 0.08
C LEU A 139 -10.91 9.80 -1.04
N ASN A 140 -11.92 10.04 -1.88
CA ASN A 140 -12.21 9.24 -3.07
C ASN A 140 -12.78 10.11 -4.22
N ASP A 141 -12.99 9.54 -5.40
CA ASP A 141 -13.60 10.19 -6.56
C ASP A 141 -15.11 10.48 -6.42
N HIS A 142 -15.80 9.92 -5.43
CA HIS A 142 -17.17 10.32 -5.10
C HIS A 142 -17.22 11.55 -4.16
N ASP A 143 -16.11 11.94 -3.55
CA ASP A 143 -16.03 13.21 -2.84
C ASP A 143 -16.16 14.38 -3.82
N ARG A 144 -16.78 15.48 -3.35
CA ARG A 144 -16.86 16.74 -4.11
C ARG A 144 -15.55 17.51 -4.01
N LEU A 145 -14.49 16.96 -4.60
CA LEU A 145 -13.17 17.59 -4.66
C LEU A 145 -13.25 18.90 -5.45
N LYS A 146 -12.67 19.95 -4.90
CA LYS A 146 -12.50 21.24 -5.57
C LYS A 146 -11.36 21.12 -6.57
N LYS A 147 -11.63 21.49 -7.81
CA LYS A 147 -10.62 21.63 -8.86
C LYS A 147 -10.01 23.02 -8.83
N ASN A 148 -8.75 23.12 -9.21
CA ASN A 148 -8.07 24.36 -9.50
C ASN A 148 -8.57 24.95 -10.84
N ARG A 149 -8.18 26.20 -11.12
CA ARG A 149 -8.63 26.92 -12.33
C ARG A 149 -8.24 26.22 -13.63
N ASP A 150 -7.10 25.54 -13.64
CA ASP A 150 -6.58 24.76 -14.78
C ASP A 150 -7.18 23.35 -14.89
N GLY A 151 -8.05 22.95 -13.95
CA GLY A 151 -8.65 21.62 -13.88
C GLY A 151 -7.83 20.58 -13.11
N SER A 152 -6.67 20.94 -12.56
CA SER A 152 -5.90 20.11 -11.64
C SER A 152 -6.62 19.95 -10.28
N VAL A 153 -6.15 19.01 -9.46
CA VAL A 153 -6.68 18.76 -8.12
C VAL A 153 -5.51 18.62 -7.15
N ASP A 154 -5.52 19.43 -6.09
CA ASP A 154 -4.60 19.27 -4.96
C ASP A 154 -5.29 18.54 -3.83
N LEU A 155 -4.69 17.45 -3.35
CA LEU A 155 -5.09 16.79 -2.11
C LEU A 155 -4.15 17.22 -0.98
N TYR A 156 -4.73 17.63 0.14
CA TYR A 156 -3.98 18.08 1.31
C TYR A 156 -3.96 16.96 2.35
N VAL A 157 -2.78 16.66 2.89
CA VAL A 157 -2.61 15.64 3.93
C VAL A 157 -1.91 16.29 5.12
N SER A 158 -2.57 16.34 6.26
CA SER A 158 -2.03 16.93 7.49
C SER A 158 -2.84 16.50 8.71
N ALA A 159 -2.23 16.50 9.90
CA ALA A 159 -2.94 16.23 11.15
C ALA A 159 -3.97 17.33 11.45
N ASP A 160 -3.55 18.59 11.34
CA ASP A 160 -4.40 19.76 11.52
C ASP A 160 -5.08 20.20 10.22
N SER A 161 -6.24 20.85 10.37
CA SER A 161 -7.02 21.37 9.24
C SER A 161 -6.21 22.43 8.47
N PRO A 162 -6.08 22.32 7.13
CA PRO A 162 -5.45 23.34 6.29
C PRO A 162 -6.36 24.57 6.07
N GLY A 163 -7.39 24.75 6.90
CA GLY A 163 -8.36 25.84 6.79
C GLY A 163 -9.56 25.52 5.88
N ARG A 164 -10.59 26.35 6.00
CA ARG A 164 -11.91 26.12 5.37
C ARG A 164 -11.86 26.10 3.83
N ALA A 165 -10.91 26.80 3.23
CA ALA A 165 -10.75 26.84 1.77
C ALA A 165 -10.44 25.45 1.20
N HIS A 166 -9.59 24.68 1.89
CA HIS A 166 -9.02 23.41 1.46
C HIS A 166 -9.72 22.18 2.05
N ALA A 167 -10.66 22.37 2.99
CA ALA A 167 -11.35 21.29 3.70
C ALA A 167 -11.99 20.22 2.79
N ALA A 168 -12.47 20.58 1.59
CA ALA A 168 -13.05 19.63 0.65
C ALA A 168 -12.05 18.56 0.18
N ASN A 169 -10.77 18.94 0.01
CA ASN A 169 -9.71 18.08 -0.52
C ASN A 169 -8.74 17.62 0.57
N TRP A 170 -9.07 17.84 1.83
CA TRP A 170 -8.22 17.50 2.96
C TRP A 170 -8.47 16.07 3.44
N LEU A 171 -7.39 15.34 3.65
CA LEU A 171 -7.31 14.05 4.32
C LEU A 171 -6.58 14.21 5.65
N PRO A 172 -7.26 13.99 6.80
CA PRO A 172 -6.60 14.01 8.09
C PRO A 172 -5.53 12.91 8.22
N ALA A 173 -4.29 13.29 8.54
CA ALA A 173 -3.20 12.37 8.83
C ALA A 173 -3.22 11.95 10.32
N PRO A 174 -2.66 10.78 10.67
CA PRO A 174 -2.32 10.45 12.06
C PRO A 174 -1.26 11.40 12.62
N ASP A 175 -1.21 11.53 13.95
CA ASP A 175 -0.05 12.06 14.63
C ASP A 175 1.15 11.10 14.50
N GLY A 176 2.35 11.66 14.35
CA GLY A 176 3.58 10.88 14.17
C GLY A 176 3.70 10.23 12.79
N ASP A 177 4.54 9.20 12.68
CA ASP A 177 4.83 8.56 11.39
C ASP A 177 3.60 7.84 10.83
N PHE A 178 3.35 8.05 9.54
CA PHE A 178 2.21 7.47 8.85
C PHE A 178 2.59 6.92 7.47
N GLN A 179 1.66 6.19 6.87
CA GLN A 179 1.74 5.75 5.48
C GLN A 179 0.46 6.19 4.75
N LEU A 180 0.60 6.58 3.49
CA LEU A 180 -0.53 6.79 2.60
C LEU A 180 -0.75 5.53 1.78
N THR A 181 -1.99 5.07 1.73
CA THR A 181 -2.39 3.96 0.87
C THR A 181 -3.43 4.48 -0.12
N MET A 182 -3.10 4.41 -1.39
CA MET A 182 -4.05 4.60 -2.47
C MET A 182 -4.58 3.23 -2.91
N ARG A 183 -5.88 3.11 -3.18
CA ARG A 183 -6.49 1.92 -3.76
C ARG A 183 -7.21 2.28 -5.04
N LEU A 184 -6.89 1.56 -6.10
CA LEU A 184 -7.46 1.73 -7.44
C LEU A 184 -8.30 0.50 -7.74
N TYR A 185 -9.62 0.63 -7.74
CA TYR A 185 -10.54 -0.48 -7.94
C TYR A 185 -10.92 -0.62 -9.41
N ALA A 186 -10.76 -1.83 -9.96
CA ALA A 186 -10.86 -2.11 -11.39
C ALA A 186 -10.04 -1.09 -12.22
N PRO A 187 -8.72 -1.00 -11.98
CA PRO A 187 -7.87 -0.02 -12.66
C PRO A 187 -7.94 -0.21 -14.18
N LYS A 188 -7.77 0.90 -14.89
CA LYS A 188 -7.53 0.87 -16.33
C LYS A 188 -6.06 0.48 -16.60
N PRO A 189 -5.71 0.06 -17.83
CA PRO A 189 -4.35 -0.37 -18.16
C PRO A 189 -3.26 0.63 -17.76
N GLU A 190 -3.57 1.93 -17.81
CA GLU A 190 -2.58 2.98 -17.53
C GLU A 190 -2.06 2.91 -16.08
N ALA A 191 -2.90 2.47 -15.13
CA ALA A 191 -2.50 2.29 -13.73
C ALA A 191 -1.75 0.97 -13.47
N THR A 192 -1.76 0.03 -14.42
CA THR A 192 -1.13 -1.30 -14.24
C THR A 192 0.13 -1.48 -15.08
N ASP A 193 0.28 -0.75 -16.19
CA ASP A 193 1.46 -0.79 -17.06
C ASP A 193 2.55 0.25 -16.71
N GLY A 194 2.24 1.14 -15.75
CA GLY A 194 3.16 2.17 -15.25
C GLY A 194 3.17 3.46 -16.07
N SER A 195 2.31 3.62 -17.07
CA SER A 195 2.13 4.89 -17.80
C SER A 195 1.49 5.98 -16.93
N TRP A 196 0.68 5.59 -15.95
CA TRP A 196 0.22 6.45 -14.87
C TRP A 196 0.89 6.07 -13.56
N THR A 197 1.30 7.07 -12.79
CA THR A 197 1.82 6.90 -11.43
C THR A 197 1.23 7.96 -10.51
N PRO A 198 1.01 7.65 -9.22
CA PRO A 198 0.60 8.69 -8.27
C PRO A 198 1.66 9.81 -8.23
N PRO A 199 1.23 11.07 -8.08
CA PRO A 199 2.17 12.17 -7.92
C PRO A 199 2.95 12.04 -6.61
N SER A 200 4.12 12.66 -6.55
CA SER A 200 4.92 12.74 -5.32
C SER A 200 4.13 13.42 -4.20
N VAL A 201 4.37 12.98 -2.97
CA VAL A 201 3.83 13.62 -1.77
C VAL A 201 4.79 14.75 -1.41
N MET A 202 4.41 16.01 -1.69
CA MET A 202 5.27 17.17 -1.47
C MET A 202 5.08 17.69 -0.05
N ARG A 203 6.16 17.75 0.75
CA ARG A 203 6.14 18.47 2.03
C ARG A 203 6.02 19.98 1.77
N GLN A 204 5.24 20.68 2.57
CA GLN A 204 5.07 22.14 2.54
C GLN A 204 5.88 22.82 3.64
#